data_AF-A0A3N4HSE1-F1
#
_entry.id   AF-A0A3N4HSE1-F1
#
_cell.length_a   1.000
_cell.length_b   1.000
_cell.length_c   1.000
_cell.angle_alpha   90.00
_cell.angle_beta   90.00
_cell.angle_gamma   90.00
#
_symmetry.space_group_name_H-M   'P 1'
#
loop_
_entity.id
_entity.type
_entity.pdbx_description
1 polymer ?
#
loop_
_entity_poly.entity_id
_entity_poly.type
_entity_poly.pdbx_seq_one_letter_code
_entity_poly.pdbx_strand_id
1 'polypeptide(L)'
;MDSSPRLPIQPTESDAASYEAKKPIAKFHIELSSVLDPELLSLYQSPPPLDEHGKEQDWQNETLSFLYGLHFDHKYYPVPESVFEASQTFFKFAYFHLVPYCTARNLKFKSNWESHDLSGIEKSIVMKYMVPDIHGKLSKRYQAGLLRKGQIELVAAVYESMIHQWRVLMDREAREGFFEALHSGYRVLMDLVLEIRSQRLENLLLKYIAASEKADSVGVVEGIIRASRTLEDDVRRMACQDREDRDPSDWRYNYYGCRERAWVILYG
;
A
#
# COMPACT_ATOMS: atom_id res chain seq x y z
N MET A 1 -69.90 5.59 -10.58
CA MET A 1 -69.03 6.59 -9.93
C MET A 1 -69.05 6.27 -8.46
N ASP A 2 -68.07 5.50 -8.01
CA ASP A 2 -67.93 5.11 -6.61
C ASP A 2 -66.60 5.69 -6.12
N SER A 3 -66.69 6.89 -5.56
CA SER A 3 -65.55 7.71 -5.12
C SER A 3 -65.33 7.50 -3.63
N SER A 4 -64.88 6.31 -3.27
CA SER A 4 -64.42 6.05 -1.90
C SER A 4 -62.98 6.55 -1.73
N PRO A 5 -62.68 7.39 -0.71
CA PRO A 5 -61.34 7.91 -0.47
C PRO A 5 -60.42 6.77 -0.05
N ARG A 6 -59.37 6.52 -0.84
CA ARG A 6 -58.28 5.61 -0.44
C ARG A 6 -57.55 6.24 0.73
N LEU A 7 -57.63 5.61 1.90
CA LEU A 7 -56.79 5.96 3.04
C LEU A 7 -55.31 5.77 2.66
N PRO A 8 -54.41 6.62 3.17
CA PRO A 8 -52.99 6.49 2.92
C PRO A 8 -52.51 5.11 3.40
N ILE A 9 -51.82 4.40 2.51
CA ILE A 9 -51.11 3.16 2.85
C ILE A 9 -50.12 3.54 3.96
N GLN A 10 -50.39 3.11 5.19
CA GLN A 10 -49.40 3.24 6.25
C GLN A 10 -48.22 2.33 5.88
N PRO A 11 -46.97 2.85 5.89
CA PRO A 11 -45.81 2.02 5.66
C PRO A 11 -45.80 0.92 6.73
N THR A 12 -45.84 -0.32 6.29
CA THR A 12 -45.69 -1.49 7.16
C THR A 12 -44.34 -1.39 7.87
N GLU A 13 -44.32 -1.57 9.19
CA GLU A 13 -43.11 -1.67 10.05
C GLU A 13 -42.13 -2.80 9.63
N SER A 14 -42.42 -3.52 8.53
CA SER A 14 -41.59 -4.55 7.93
C SER A 14 -40.41 -4.02 7.11
N ASP A 15 -40.37 -2.73 6.75
CA ASP A 15 -39.30 -2.16 5.91
C ASP A 15 -38.22 -1.41 6.72
N ALA A 16 -38.40 -1.26 8.03
CA ALA A 16 -37.43 -0.62 8.93
C ALA A 16 -36.53 -1.62 9.69
N ALA A 17 -36.77 -2.93 9.50
CA ALA A 17 -36.01 -4.01 10.12
C ALA A 17 -34.98 -4.65 9.18
N SER A 18 -34.57 -3.95 8.11
CA SER A 18 -33.21 -4.13 7.59
C SER A 18 -32.24 -3.53 8.60
N TYR A 19 -32.11 -4.17 9.76
CA TYR A 19 -30.92 -4.06 10.57
C TYR A 19 -29.77 -4.40 9.63
N GLU A 20 -29.05 -3.38 9.16
CA GLU A 20 -27.81 -3.57 8.43
C GLU A 20 -26.93 -4.44 9.32
N ALA A 21 -26.85 -5.73 8.99
CA ALA A 21 -26.05 -6.66 9.75
C ALA A 21 -24.62 -6.11 9.73
N LYS A 22 -24.13 -5.69 10.90
CA LYS A 22 -22.77 -5.15 11.02
C LYS A 22 -21.81 -6.08 10.30
N LYS A 23 -20.96 -5.52 9.43
CA LYS A 23 -19.99 -6.32 8.69
C LYS A 23 -19.13 -7.13 9.69
N PRO A 24 -18.97 -8.44 9.49
CA PRO A 24 -18.29 -9.31 10.44
C PRO A 24 -16.80 -8.96 10.52
N ILE A 25 -16.28 -8.82 11.73
CA ILE A 25 -14.85 -8.65 11.98
C ILE A 25 -14.16 -10.01 11.88
N ALA A 26 -12.93 -10.02 11.35
CA ALA A 26 -12.08 -11.18 11.27
C ALA A 26 -11.91 -11.84 12.65
N LYS A 27 -12.19 -13.13 12.74
CA LYS A 27 -11.96 -14.01 13.90
C LYS A 27 -10.55 -13.88 14.44
N PHE A 28 -9.54 -13.74 13.57
CA PHE A 28 -8.15 -13.60 14.00
C PHE A 28 -7.96 -12.40 14.93
N HIS A 29 -8.61 -11.26 14.65
CA HIS A 29 -8.54 -10.09 15.53
C HIS A 29 -9.21 -10.34 16.87
N ILE A 30 -10.29 -11.11 16.89
CA ILE A 30 -11.01 -11.48 18.10
C ILE A 30 -10.15 -12.43 18.95
N GLU A 31 -9.56 -13.44 18.31
CA GLU A 31 -8.74 -14.47 18.98
C GLU A 31 -7.44 -13.88 19.56
N LEU A 32 -6.78 -12.97 18.84
CA LEU A 32 -5.54 -12.33 19.30
C LEU A 32 -5.76 -11.03 20.08
N SER A 33 -7.02 -10.59 20.25
CA SER A 33 -7.33 -9.29 20.86
C SER A 33 -6.57 -8.13 20.20
N SER A 34 -6.47 -8.14 18.87
CA SER A 34 -5.75 -7.12 18.11
C SER A 34 -6.30 -5.72 18.38
N VAL A 35 -5.41 -4.73 18.49
CA VAL A 35 -5.81 -3.33 18.62
C VAL A 35 -6.32 -2.80 17.28
N LEU A 36 -7.64 -2.67 17.15
CA LEU A 36 -8.29 -2.10 15.97
C LEU A 36 -8.41 -0.58 16.10
N ASP A 37 -8.00 0.17 15.08
CA ASP A 37 -8.19 1.62 15.05
C ASP A 37 -9.70 1.95 15.00
N PRO A 38 -10.22 2.74 15.95
CA PRO A 38 -11.66 2.96 16.07
C PRO A 38 -12.26 3.74 14.91
N GLU A 39 -11.50 4.65 14.28
CA GLU A 39 -11.98 5.45 13.14
C GLU A 39 -12.08 4.58 11.90
N LEU A 40 -11.05 3.78 11.62
CA LEU A 40 -11.04 2.85 10.50
C LEU A 40 -12.07 1.71 10.69
N LEU A 41 -12.25 1.22 11.92
CA LEU A 41 -13.29 0.23 12.24
C LEU A 41 -14.69 0.79 12.03
N SER A 42 -14.94 2.03 12.46
CA SER A 42 -16.20 2.72 12.20
C SER A 42 -16.47 2.81 10.70
N LEU A 43 -15.45 3.19 9.92
CA LEU A 43 -15.55 3.28 8.46
C LEU A 43 -15.85 1.92 7.82
N TYR A 44 -15.20 0.84 8.28
CA TYR A 44 -15.47 -0.50 7.79
C TYR A 44 -16.92 -0.92 8.05
N GLN A 45 -17.44 -0.63 9.25
CA GLN A 45 -18.80 -1.00 9.65
C GLN A 45 -19.89 -0.15 8.97
N SER A 46 -19.56 1.04 8.48
CA SER A 46 -20.49 1.88 7.73
C SER A 46 -20.80 1.31 6.34
N PRO A 47 -22.02 1.56 5.81
CA PRO A 47 -22.30 1.33 4.40
C PRO A 47 -21.36 2.18 3.54
N PRO A 48 -20.85 1.63 2.41
CA PRO A 48 -19.93 2.37 1.57
C PRO A 48 -20.57 3.62 0.98
N PRO A 49 -19.81 4.71 0.81
CA PRO A 49 -20.32 5.89 0.13
C PRO A 49 -20.64 5.54 -1.33
N LEU A 50 -21.82 5.98 -1.77
CA LEU A 50 -22.23 5.90 -3.17
C LEU A 50 -21.63 7.08 -3.94
N ASP A 51 -21.17 6.85 -5.16
CA ASP A 51 -20.75 7.89 -6.10
C ASP A 51 -21.96 8.64 -6.69
N GLU A 52 -21.70 9.63 -7.54
CA GLU A 52 -22.74 10.43 -8.21
C GLU A 52 -23.68 9.60 -9.12
N HIS A 53 -23.32 8.34 -9.40
CA HIS A 53 -24.09 7.38 -10.18
C HIS A 53 -24.73 6.28 -9.32
N GLY A 54 -24.66 6.40 -7.99
CA GLY A 54 -25.20 5.39 -7.08
C GLY A 54 -24.38 4.11 -7.01
N LYS A 55 -23.12 4.10 -7.47
CA LYS A 55 -22.21 2.96 -7.37
C LYS A 55 -21.35 3.09 -6.11
N GLU A 56 -21.09 1.98 -5.44
CA GLU A 56 -20.23 1.96 -4.26
C GLU A 56 -18.78 2.36 -4.62
N GLN A 57 -18.16 3.21 -3.80
CA GLN A 57 -16.73 3.50 -3.92
C GLN A 57 -15.89 2.28 -3.50
N ASP A 58 -15.53 1.49 -4.49
CA ASP A 58 -15.00 0.14 -4.38
C ASP A 58 -13.65 0.01 -3.65
N TRP A 59 -12.76 1.00 -3.76
CA TRP A 59 -11.38 0.86 -3.25
C TRP A 59 -11.28 0.92 -1.72
N GLN A 60 -12.13 1.70 -1.05
CA GLN A 60 -12.13 1.84 0.41
C GLN A 60 -12.56 0.53 1.06
N ASN A 61 -13.59 -0.09 0.49
CA ASN A 61 -14.12 -1.37 0.92
C ASN A 61 -13.08 -2.47 0.83
N GLU A 62 -12.26 -2.50 -0.22
CA GLU A 62 -11.30 -3.59 -0.38
C GLU A 62 -10.19 -3.57 0.67
N THR A 63 -9.50 -2.43 0.88
CA THR A 63 -8.44 -2.38 1.89
C THR A 63 -8.98 -2.55 3.31
N LEU A 64 -10.15 -2.00 3.63
CA LEU A 64 -10.78 -2.18 4.95
C LEU A 64 -11.32 -3.59 5.16
N SER A 65 -11.93 -4.19 4.14
CA SER A 65 -12.36 -5.59 4.18
C SER A 65 -11.15 -6.53 4.30
N PHE A 66 -10.03 -6.15 3.69
CA PHE A 66 -8.77 -6.83 3.87
C PHE A 66 -8.21 -6.67 5.29
N LEU A 67 -8.24 -5.46 5.86
CA LEU A 67 -7.69 -5.19 7.19
C LEU A 67 -8.56 -5.70 8.33
N TYR A 68 -9.89 -5.73 8.21
CA TYR A 68 -10.79 -6.06 9.33
C TYR A 68 -11.81 -7.14 9.00
N GLY A 69 -12.08 -7.41 7.73
CA GLY A 69 -13.13 -8.32 7.32
C GLY A 69 -12.69 -9.77 7.19
N LEU A 70 -13.60 -10.61 6.70
CA LEU A 70 -13.36 -12.04 6.52
C LEU A 70 -12.16 -12.35 5.59
N HIS A 71 -11.78 -11.42 4.71
CA HIS A 71 -10.59 -11.59 3.88
C HIS A 71 -9.31 -11.70 4.71
N PHE A 72 -9.25 -11.05 5.88
CA PHE A 72 -8.14 -11.20 6.81
C PHE A 72 -8.05 -12.65 7.35
N ASP A 73 -9.21 -13.23 7.71
CA ASP A 73 -9.32 -14.60 8.23
C ASP A 73 -9.05 -15.69 7.20
N HIS A 74 -9.27 -15.40 5.91
CA HIS A 74 -9.14 -16.37 4.83
C HIS A 74 -7.68 -16.80 4.67
N LYS A 75 -7.18 -17.73 5.51
CA LYS A 75 -5.93 -18.53 5.47
C LYS A 75 -4.62 -17.89 4.97
N TYR A 76 -4.59 -16.63 4.56
CA TYR A 76 -3.60 -16.12 3.62
C TYR A 76 -3.01 -14.77 4.04
N TYR A 77 -3.55 -14.09 5.07
CA TYR A 77 -3.09 -12.75 5.43
C TYR A 77 -2.77 -12.44 6.92
N PRO A 78 -2.62 -13.40 7.87
CA PRO A 78 -2.16 -13.01 9.20
C PRO A 78 -0.74 -12.44 9.16
N VAL A 79 -0.54 -11.28 9.78
CA VAL A 79 0.77 -10.63 9.94
C VAL A 79 1.04 -10.35 11.42
N PRO A 80 2.30 -10.13 11.82
CA PRO A 80 2.61 -9.68 13.18
C PRO A 80 1.86 -8.39 13.53
N GLU A 81 1.48 -8.27 14.80
CA GLU A 81 0.72 -7.12 15.31
C GLU A 81 1.36 -5.77 14.95
N SER A 82 2.67 -5.64 15.09
CA SER A 82 3.38 -4.41 14.74
C SER A 82 3.32 -4.06 13.23
N VAL A 83 3.25 -5.06 12.34
CA VAL A 83 3.01 -4.81 10.90
C VAL A 83 1.57 -4.33 10.70
N PHE A 84 0.62 -4.99 11.36
CA PHE A 84 -0.79 -4.62 11.30
C PHE A 84 -1.02 -3.17 11.77
N GLU A 85 -0.49 -2.79 12.93
CA GLU A 85 -0.55 -1.43 13.46
C GLU A 85 0.10 -0.39 12.53
N ALA A 86 1.26 -0.71 11.96
CA ALA A 86 1.92 0.17 10.99
C ALA A 86 1.07 0.34 9.72
N SER A 87 0.44 -0.72 9.22
CA SER A 87 -0.48 -0.66 8.08
C SER A 87 -1.76 0.13 8.41
N GLN A 88 -2.32 -0.01 9.62
CA GLN A 88 -3.45 0.82 10.06
C GLN A 88 -3.06 2.30 10.09
N THR A 89 -1.90 2.63 10.66
CA THR A 89 -1.39 4.01 10.73
C THR A 89 -1.19 4.61 9.34
N PHE A 90 -0.58 3.85 8.43
CA PHE A 90 -0.39 4.24 7.04
C PHE A 90 -1.72 4.46 6.31
N PHE A 91 -2.64 3.49 6.39
CA PHE A 91 -3.93 3.58 5.72
C PHE A 91 -4.78 4.72 6.29
N LYS A 92 -4.78 4.91 7.61
CA LYS A 92 -5.43 6.05 8.28
C LYS A 92 -4.91 7.37 7.75
N PHE A 93 -3.59 7.52 7.66
CA PHE A 93 -2.98 8.73 7.11
C PHE A 93 -3.40 8.97 5.66
N ALA A 94 -3.31 7.92 4.83
CA ALA A 94 -3.72 7.98 3.44
C ALA A 94 -5.18 8.40 3.27
N TYR A 95 -6.06 7.80 4.06
CA TYR A 95 -7.50 8.00 3.95
C TYR A 95 -7.95 9.37 4.46
N PHE A 96 -7.53 9.76 5.66
CA PHE A 96 -8.05 10.97 6.30
C PHE A 96 -7.27 12.25 5.97
N HIS A 97 -6.03 12.13 5.48
CA HIS A 97 -5.20 13.30 5.20
C HIS A 97 -4.83 13.39 3.73
N LEU A 98 -4.23 12.34 3.16
CA LEU A 98 -3.69 12.40 1.80
C LEU A 98 -4.81 12.50 0.75
N VAL A 99 -5.81 11.62 0.79
CA VAL A 99 -6.91 11.60 -0.19
C VAL A 99 -7.71 12.92 -0.17
N PRO A 100 -8.14 13.45 0.99
CA PRO A 100 -8.79 14.76 1.06
C PRO A 100 -7.92 15.89 0.53
N TYR A 101 -6.63 15.90 0.86
CA TYR A 101 -5.69 16.90 0.35
C TYR A 101 -5.59 16.87 -1.18
N CYS A 102 -5.38 15.69 -1.76
CA CYS A 102 -5.30 15.53 -3.22
C CYS A 102 -6.61 15.94 -3.92
N THR A 103 -7.75 15.59 -3.31
CA THR A 103 -9.08 15.93 -3.81
C THR A 103 -9.31 17.44 -3.80
N ALA A 104 -9.06 18.10 -2.66
CA ALA A 104 -9.27 19.54 -2.48
C ALA A 104 -8.40 20.38 -3.44
N ARG A 105 -7.20 19.92 -3.75
CA ARG A 105 -6.26 20.61 -4.65
C ARG A 105 -6.49 20.28 -6.12
N ASN A 106 -7.49 19.46 -6.45
CA ASN A 106 -7.70 18.89 -7.77
C ASN A 106 -6.37 18.40 -8.36
N LEU A 107 -5.57 17.74 -7.52
CA LEU A 107 -4.33 17.11 -7.96
C LEU A 107 -4.76 15.95 -8.83
N LYS A 108 -4.96 16.25 -10.11
CA LYS A 108 -5.19 15.23 -11.12
C LYS A 108 -3.92 14.43 -11.19
N PHE A 109 -4.04 13.17 -10.83
CA PHE A 109 -2.97 12.21 -10.87
C PHE A 109 -2.63 11.98 -12.36
N LYS A 110 -1.85 12.84 -13.00
CA LYS A 110 -1.32 12.59 -14.35
C LYS A 110 -0.12 11.65 -14.20
N SER A 111 -0.23 10.44 -14.72
CA SER A 111 0.95 9.58 -14.89
C SER A 111 1.62 10.06 -16.16
N ASN A 112 2.88 10.51 -16.07
CA ASN A 112 3.73 10.72 -17.25
C ASN A 112 4.28 9.38 -17.79
N TRP A 113 3.71 8.24 -17.38
CA TRP A 113 4.03 6.93 -17.92
C TRP A 113 3.27 6.73 -19.24
N GLU A 114 3.75 7.38 -20.30
CA GLU A 114 3.26 7.21 -21.66
C GLU A 114 3.85 5.95 -22.34
N SER A 115 4.67 5.14 -21.66
CA SER A 115 5.42 4.06 -22.31
C SER A 115 4.81 2.66 -22.23
N HIS A 116 3.78 2.40 -21.42
CA HIS A 116 2.98 1.18 -21.53
C HIS A 116 1.53 1.45 -21.12
N ASP A 117 0.61 0.85 -21.87
CA ASP A 117 -0.82 1.12 -22.01
C ASP A 117 -1.66 0.82 -20.74
N LEU A 118 -1.39 1.54 -19.64
CA LEU A 118 -2.14 1.47 -18.37
C LEU A 118 -2.62 2.86 -17.97
N SER A 119 -3.43 3.47 -18.83
CA SER A 119 -4.01 4.79 -18.59
C SER A 119 -5.04 4.74 -17.44
N GLY A 120 -4.86 5.61 -16.43
CA GLY A 120 -5.85 5.92 -15.38
C GLY A 120 -6.02 4.91 -14.25
N ILE A 121 -5.77 3.63 -14.51
CA ILE A 121 -6.16 2.53 -13.62
C ILE A 121 -5.14 2.26 -12.49
N GLU A 122 -3.84 2.56 -12.63
CA GLU A 122 -2.82 2.14 -11.65
C GLU A 122 -2.82 2.87 -10.27
N LYS A 123 -3.58 3.94 -10.07
CA LYS A 123 -3.26 4.90 -8.98
C LYS A 123 -4.12 4.75 -7.74
N SER A 124 -5.42 4.57 -7.92
CA SER A 124 -6.26 4.01 -6.86
C SER A 124 -5.80 2.59 -6.54
N ILE A 125 -5.35 1.84 -7.55
CA ILE A 125 -4.79 0.49 -7.44
C ILE A 125 -3.61 0.43 -6.47
N VAL A 126 -2.60 1.30 -6.56
CA VAL A 126 -1.48 1.23 -5.59
C VAL A 126 -1.97 1.45 -4.16
N MET A 127 -2.82 2.45 -3.87
CA MET A 127 -3.32 2.62 -2.50
C MET A 127 -4.27 1.50 -2.06
N LYS A 128 -5.08 0.99 -2.99
CA LYS A 128 -6.04 -0.11 -2.81
C LYS A 128 -5.35 -1.43 -2.52
N TYR A 129 -4.26 -1.74 -3.22
CA TYR A 129 -3.58 -3.03 -3.18
C TYR A 129 -2.25 -3.02 -2.44
N MET A 130 -1.64 -1.87 -2.13
CA MET A 130 -0.33 -1.84 -1.46
C MET A 130 -0.37 -2.59 -0.12
N VAL A 131 -1.35 -2.29 0.74
CA VAL A 131 -1.50 -3.00 2.02
C VAL A 131 -1.80 -4.49 1.80
N PRO A 132 -2.80 -4.87 0.98
CA PRO A 132 -3.05 -6.28 0.63
C PRO A 132 -1.83 -7.03 0.08
N ASP A 133 -1.08 -6.44 -0.85
CA ASP A 133 0.09 -7.04 -1.50
C ASP A 133 1.21 -7.30 -0.49
N ILE A 134 1.51 -6.31 0.34
CA ILE A 134 2.54 -6.40 1.38
C ILE A 134 2.15 -7.47 2.39
N HIS A 135 0.91 -7.45 2.87
CA HIS A 135 0.40 -8.46 3.81
C HIS A 135 0.41 -9.84 3.18
N GLY A 136 0.03 -9.99 1.90
CA GLY A 136 0.06 -11.27 1.18
C GLY A 136 1.46 -11.88 1.07
N LYS A 137 2.49 -11.06 0.93
CA LYS A 137 3.88 -11.52 0.95
C LYS A 137 4.37 -11.82 2.37
N LEU A 138 4.07 -10.95 3.34
CA LEU A 138 4.54 -11.08 4.72
C LEU A 138 3.88 -12.25 5.44
N SER A 139 2.58 -12.43 5.25
CA SER A 139 1.79 -13.48 5.88
C SER A 139 2.32 -14.87 5.57
N LYS A 140 2.64 -15.15 4.30
CA LYS A 140 3.25 -16.43 3.90
C LYS A 140 4.54 -16.72 4.67
N ARG A 141 5.36 -15.70 4.90
CA ARG A 141 6.60 -15.83 5.69
C ARG A 141 6.33 -15.95 7.17
N TYR A 142 5.37 -15.20 7.68
CA TYR A 142 4.98 -15.23 9.08
C TYR A 142 4.45 -16.61 9.47
N GLN A 143 3.52 -17.15 8.69
CA GLN A 143 2.97 -18.49 8.85
C GLN A 143 4.06 -19.58 8.76
N ALA A 144 5.08 -19.38 7.93
CA ALA A 144 6.21 -20.31 7.82
C ALA A 144 7.28 -20.13 8.92
N GLY A 145 7.12 -19.15 9.84
CA GLY A 145 8.15 -18.82 10.84
C GLY A 145 9.43 -18.23 10.23
N LEU A 146 9.37 -17.73 8.99
CA LEU A 146 10.51 -17.19 8.24
C LEU A 146 10.57 -15.66 8.28
N LEU A 147 9.54 -14.99 8.79
CA LEU A 147 9.50 -13.54 8.89
C LEU A 147 10.38 -13.06 10.06
N ARG A 148 11.45 -12.35 9.75
CA ARG A 148 12.40 -11.86 10.75
C ARG A 148 11.93 -10.56 11.38
N LYS A 149 12.34 -10.33 12.64
CA LYS A 149 12.10 -9.08 13.36
C LYS A 149 12.60 -7.85 12.59
N GLY A 150 13.77 -7.95 11.96
CA GLY A 150 14.31 -6.84 11.19
C GLY A 150 13.47 -6.47 9.96
N GLN A 151 12.85 -7.45 9.28
CA GLN A 151 11.94 -7.18 8.17
C GLN A 151 10.66 -6.47 8.65
N ILE A 152 10.14 -6.87 9.81
CA ILE A 152 8.97 -6.24 10.44
C ILE A 152 9.28 -4.77 10.77
N GLU A 153 10.41 -4.50 11.41
CA GLU A 153 10.84 -3.14 11.77
C GLU A 153 11.09 -2.27 10.52
N LEU A 154 11.68 -2.83 9.47
CA LEU A 154 11.89 -2.11 8.20
C LEU A 154 10.58 -1.76 7.48
N VAL A 155 9.58 -2.65 7.50
CA VAL A 155 8.26 -2.34 6.91
C VAL A 155 7.63 -1.13 7.61
N ALA A 156 7.64 -1.12 8.95
CA ALA A 156 7.13 0.00 9.73
C ALA A 156 7.90 1.30 9.43
N ALA A 157 9.23 1.23 9.38
CA ALA A 157 10.07 2.39 9.07
C ALA A 157 9.81 2.97 7.66
N VAL A 158 9.54 2.11 6.67
CA VAL A 158 9.19 2.60 5.32
C VAL A 158 7.82 3.27 5.31
N TYR A 159 6.81 2.69 5.98
CA TYR A 159 5.50 3.36 6.10
C TYR A 159 5.61 4.72 6.79
N GLU A 160 6.36 4.81 7.89
CA GLU A 160 6.61 6.06 8.59
C GLU A 160 7.31 7.09 7.70
N SER A 161 8.34 6.67 6.97
CA SER A 161 9.05 7.52 6.01
C SER A 161 8.13 8.06 4.92
N MET A 162 7.24 7.22 4.36
CA MET A 162 6.26 7.65 3.36
C MET A 162 5.29 8.69 3.91
N ILE A 163 4.76 8.46 5.12
CA ILE A 163 3.89 9.42 5.81
C ILE A 163 4.61 10.76 6.00
N HIS A 164 5.87 10.72 6.46
CA HIS A 164 6.67 11.91 6.66
C HIS A 164 6.89 12.68 5.35
N GLN A 165 7.30 11.99 4.28
CA GLN A 165 7.52 12.62 2.97
C GLN A 165 6.23 13.30 2.46
N TRP A 166 5.08 12.65 2.59
CA TRP A 166 3.81 13.27 2.21
C TRP A 166 3.42 14.45 3.08
N ARG A 167 3.67 14.42 4.40
CA ARG A 167 3.46 15.59 5.26
C ARG A 167 4.29 16.78 4.78
N VAL A 168 5.58 16.56 4.52
CA VAL A 168 6.47 17.60 3.99
C VAL A 168 5.99 18.14 2.64
N LEU A 169 5.51 17.28 1.74
CA LEU A 169 4.95 17.70 0.45
C LEU A 169 3.64 18.48 0.61
N MET A 170 2.76 18.06 1.52
CA MET A 170 1.51 18.76 1.83
C MET A 170 1.79 20.14 2.42
N ASP A 171 2.70 20.24 3.39
CA ASP A 171 3.09 21.48 4.06
C ASP A 171 3.73 22.48 3.11
N ARG A 172 4.49 21.99 2.12
CA ARG A 172 5.12 22.82 1.07
C ARG A 172 4.18 23.14 -0.09
N GLU A 173 2.95 22.63 -0.06
CA GLU A 173 2.01 22.71 -1.17
C GLU A 173 2.57 22.21 -2.51
N ALA A 174 3.51 21.27 -2.46
CA ALA A 174 4.23 20.78 -3.62
C ALA A 174 3.32 19.89 -4.47
N ARG A 175 3.01 20.27 -5.71
CA ARG A 175 2.18 19.42 -6.58
C ARG A 175 2.92 18.20 -7.11
N GLU A 176 4.23 18.33 -7.25
CA GLU A 176 5.13 17.29 -7.77
C GLU A 176 5.68 16.44 -6.62
N GLY A 177 6.05 15.19 -6.90
CA GLY A 177 6.71 14.32 -5.94
C GLY A 177 5.79 13.43 -5.07
N PHE A 178 4.49 13.71 -4.97
CA PHE A 178 3.55 12.86 -4.19
C PHE A 178 3.55 11.39 -4.65
N PHE A 179 3.51 11.17 -5.97
CA PHE A 179 3.56 9.83 -6.55
C PHE A 179 4.93 9.21 -6.50
N GLU A 180 5.95 10.05 -6.65
CA GLU A 180 7.32 9.60 -6.57
C GLU A 180 7.60 9.05 -5.17
N ALA A 181 7.12 9.70 -4.12
CA ALA A 181 7.16 9.20 -2.75
C ALA A 181 6.40 7.88 -2.59
N LEU A 182 5.15 7.80 -3.08
CA LEU A 182 4.35 6.57 -3.05
C LEU A 182 5.06 5.39 -3.71
N HIS A 183 5.43 5.59 -4.97
CA HIS A 183 6.03 4.57 -5.82
C HIS A 183 7.40 4.15 -5.29
N SER A 184 8.22 5.10 -4.86
CA SER A 184 9.53 4.79 -4.30
C SER A 184 9.41 4.00 -2.99
N GLY A 185 8.49 4.38 -2.10
CA GLY A 185 8.22 3.62 -0.88
C GLY A 185 7.70 2.21 -1.14
N TYR A 186 6.71 2.06 -2.04
CA TYR A 186 6.20 0.74 -2.45
C TYR A 186 7.31 -0.13 -3.04
N ARG A 187 8.19 0.43 -3.87
CA ARG A 187 9.31 -0.31 -4.44
C ARG A 187 10.37 -0.69 -3.43
N VAL A 188 10.67 0.16 -2.45
CA VAL A 188 11.54 -0.23 -1.32
C VAL A 188 10.95 -1.42 -0.58
N LEU A 189 9.64 -1.42 -0.33
CA LEU A 189 8.98 -2.55 0.31
C LEU A 189 9.06 -3.79 -0.57
N MET A 190 8.60 -3.70 -1.81
CA MET A 190 8.44 -4.86 -2.71
C MET A 190 9.74 -5.43 -3.25
N ASP A 191 10.70 -4.57 -3.61
CA ASP A 191 11.94 -4.97 -4.30
C ASP A 191 13.10 -5.18 -3.32
N LEU A 192 13.07 -4.55 -2.14
CA LEU A 192 14.11 -4.68 -1.13
C LEU A 192 13.60 -5.39 0.12
N VAL A 193 12.75 -4.76 0.94
CA VAL A 193 12.42 -5.27 2.29
C VAL A 193 11.77 -6.65 2.23
N LEU A 194 10.92 -6.87 1.24
CA LEU A 194 10.21 -8.13 1.07
C LEU A 194 11.04 -9.16 0.28
N GLU A 195 12.07 -8.81 -0.48
CA GLU A 195 12.89 -9.79 -1.22
C GLU A 195 14.24 -10.06 -0.55
N ILE A 196 14.70 -9.19 0.35
CA ILE A 196 15.95 -9.34 1.08
C ILE A 196 15.97 -10.64 1.88
N ARG A 197 17.03 -11.43 1.66
CA ARG A 197 17.35 -12.63 2.43
C ARG A 197 18.54 -12.45 3.36
N SER A 198 19.14 -11.25 3.35
CA SER A 198 20.35 -10.91 4.09
C SER A 198 20.04 -10.23 5.42
N GLN A 199 20.07 -11.00 6.51
CA GLN A 199 19.94 -10.48 7.87
C GLN A 199 21.02 -9.43 8.21
N ARG A 200 22.23 -9.57 7.65
CA ARG A 200 23.31 -8.60 7.85
C ARG A 200 22.94 -7.22 7.30
N LEU A 201 22.33 -7.17 6.12
CA LEU A 201 21.89 -5.92 5.51
C LEU A 201 20.68 -5.34 6.27
N GLU A 202 19.74 -6.17 6.72
CA GLU A 202 18.65 -5.71 7.60
C GLU A 202 19.19 -5.02 8.86
N ASN A 203 20.11 -5.69 9.57
CA ASN A 203 20.72 -5.15 10.78
C ASN A 203 21.51 -3.86 10.50
N LEU A 204 22.15 -3.75 9.34
CA LEU A 204 22.87 -2.54 8.95
C LEU A 204 21.90 -1.36 8.73
N LEU A 205 20.81 -1.58 7.99
CA LEU A 205 19.79 -0.56 7.75
C LEU A 205 19.15 -0.10 9.06
N LEU A 206 18.80 -1.04 9.95
CA LEU A 206 18.22 -0.74 11.26
C LEU A 206 19.20 0.01 12.16
N LYS A 207 20.50 -0.31 12.09
CA LYS A 207 21.53 0.47 12.80
C LYS A 207 21.58 1.91 12.30
N TYR A 208 21.49 2.16 10.99
CA TYR A 208 21.45 3.52 10.47
C TYR A 208 20.19 4.27 10.89
N ILE A 209 19.04 3.59 10.90
CA ILE A 209 17.78 4.17 11.39
C ILE A 209 17.94 4.55 12.87
N ALA A 210 18.45 3.64 13.70
CA ALA A 210 18.61 3.86 15.15
C ALA A 210 19.72 4.85 15.53
N ALA A 211 20.80 4.95 14.75
CA ALA A 211 21.96 5.78 15.07
C ALA A 211 21.75 7.28 14.79
N SER A 212 20.73 7.63 14.01
CA SER A 212 20.40 9.03 13.77
C SER A 212 19.76 9.63 15.02
N GLU A 213 20.27 10.78 15.49
CA GLU A 213 19.79 11.46 16.72
C GLU A 213 18.29 11.80 16.70
N LYS A 214 17.64 11.71 15.53
CA LYS A 214 16.21 11.93 15.33
C LYS A 214 15.45 10.73 14.77
N ALA A 215 15.98 9.50 14.86
CA ALA A 215 15.39 8.33 14.19
C ALA A 215 14.95 8.68 12.75
N ASP A 216 15.89 9.18 11.97
CA ASP A 216 15.78 9.57 10.57
C ASP A 216 15.62 8.34 9.66
N SER A 217 14.48 7.67 9.82
CA SER A 217 14.00 6.64 8.89
C SER A 217 13.91 7.18 7.47
N VAL A 218 13.66 8.49 7.31
CA VAL A 218 13.54 9.18 6.03
C VAL A 218 14.87 9.18 5.28
N GLY A 219 15.96 9.63 5.89
CA GLY A 219 17.27 9.68 5.25
C GLY A 219 17.78 8.30 4.81
N VAL A 220 17.50 7.27 5.61
CA VAL A 220 17.86 5.87 5.26
C VAL A 220 17.03 5.37 4.09
N VAL A 221 15.71 5.54 4.13
CA VAL A 221 14.80 5.12 3.05
C VAL A 221 15.11 5.88 1.76
N GLU A 222 15.40 7.17 1.82
CA GLU A 222 15.87 7.94 0.67
C GLU A 222 17.21 7.44 0.12
N GLY A 223 18.15 7.08 0.99
CA GLY A 223 19.42 6.47 0.60
C GLY A 223 19.20 5.17 -0.17
N ILE A 224 18.28 4.32 0.31
CA ILE A 224 17.88 3.10 -0.39
C ILE A 224 17.27 3.43 -1.76
N ILE A 225 16.33 4.38 -1.82
CA ILE A 225 15.67 4.78 -3.07
C ILE A 225 16.71 5.26 -4.09
N ARG A 226 17.66 6.11 -3.68
CA ARG A 226 18.75 6.58 -4.54
C ARG A 226 19.62 5.43 -5.04
N ALA A 227 19.98 4.50 -4.16
CA ALA A 227 20.78 3.33 -4.54
C ALA A 227 20.02 2.43 -5.54
N SER A 228 18.74 2.14 -5.28
CA SER A 228 17.90 1.33 -6.17
C SER A 228 17.75 1.95 -7.56
N ARG A 229 17.51 3.27 -7.63
CA ARG A 229 17.44 3.99 -8.92
C ARG A 229 18.76 3.93 -9.69
N THR A 230 19.87 4.18 -8.99
CA THR A 230 21.22 4.10 -9.59
C THR A 230 21.45 2.72 -10.21
N LEU A 231 21.11 1.66 -9.48
CA LEU A 231 21.19 0.28 -9.99
C LEU A 231 20.30 0.08 -11.23
N GLU A 232 19.05 0.54 -11.20
CA GLU A 232 18.14 0.38 -12.34
C GLU A 232 18.56 1.14 -13.58
N ASP A 233 19.08 2.35 -13.42
CA ASP A 233 19.55 3.16 -14.54
C ASP A 233 20.76 2.48 -15.19
N ASP A 234 21.65 1.87 -14.40
CA ASP A 234 22.73 1.05 -14.94
C ASP A 234 22.24 -0.24 -15.58
N VAL A 235 21.23 -0.91 -15.02
CA VAL A 235 20.60 -2.08 -15.65
C VAL A 235 19.99 -1.72 -17.00
N ARG A 236 19.27 -0.59 -17.08
CA ARG A 236 18.69 -0.09 -18.33
C ARG A 236 19.78 0.27 -19.33
N ARG A 237 20.82 0.98 -18.90
CA ARG A 237 21.97 1.34 -19.74
C ARG A 237 22.62 0.10 -20.36
N MET A 238 22.88 -0.93 -19.55
CA MET A 238 23.43 -2.21 -20.03
C MET A 238 22.46 -2.95 -20.95
N ALA A 239 21.18 -2.97 -20.62
CA ALA A 239 20.17 -3.62 -21.46
C ALA A 239 20.02 -2.93 -22.83
N CYS A 240 20.18 -1.60 -22.92
CA CYS A 240 20.19 -0.88 -24.18
C CYS A 240 21.45 -1.19 -25.01
N GLN A 241 22.61 -1.33 -24.36
CA GLN A 241 23.86 -1.72 -25.03
C GLN A 241 23.78 -3.14 -25.61
N ASP A 242 23.19 -4.09 -24.88
CA ASP A 242 23.05 -5.47 -25.33
C ASP A 242 21.98 -5.67 -26.43
N ARG A 243 21.05 -4.71 -26.59
CA ARG A 243 19.95 -4.78 -27.57
C ARG A 243 20.40 -4.57 -29.01
N GLU A 244 21.56 -3.98 -29.24
CA GLU A 244 22.07 -3.78 -30.60
C GLU A 244 22.44 -5.12 -31.28
N ASP A 245 22.60 -6.21 -30.52
CA ASP A 245 23.08 -7.51 -31.01
C ASP A 245 22.11 -8.71 -30.82
N ARG A 246 20.91 -8.55 -30.23
CA ARG A 246 20.07 -9.70 -29.80
C ARG A 246 18.57 -9.61 -30.09
N ASP A 247 17.96 -10.81 -30.18
CA ASP A 247 16.52 -11.04 -30.34
C ASP A 247 15.71 -10.37 -29.21
N PRO A 248 14.73 -9.50 -29.54
CA PRO A 248 13.85 -8.83 -28.57
C PRO A 248 13.07 -9.77 -27.63
N SER A 249 12.89 -11.03 -27.99
CA SER A 249 12.15 -12.02 -27.19
C SER A 249 12.92 -12.50 -25.94
N ASP A 250 14.23 -12.28 -25.85
CA ASP A 250 15.09 -12.76 -24.75
C ASP A 250 15.28 -11.75 -23.58
N TRP A 251 14.46 -10.70 -23.53
CA TRP A 251 14.67 -9.57 -22.62
C TRP A 251 14.61 -9.93 -21.12
N ARG A 252 13.86 -10.98 -20.73
CA ARG A 252 13.74 -11.39 -19.32
C ARG A 252 15.00 -12.09 -18.81
N TYR A 253 15.65 -12.94 -19.62
CA TYR A 253 16.90 -13.58 -19.23
C TYR A 253 18.04 -12.56 -19.19
N ASN A 254 18.03 -11.58 -20.11
CA ASN A 254 19.02 -10.51 -20.08
C ASN A 254 18.86 -9.58 -18.85
N TYR A 255 17.64 -9.32 -18.38
CA TYR A 255 17.43 -8.43 -17.24
C TYR A 255 18.17 -8.88 -15.97
N TYR A 256 18.15 -10.17 -15.63
CA TYR A 256 18.85 -10.69 -14.46
C TYR A 256 20.38 -10.62 -14.61
N GLY A 257 20.89 -10.92 -15.81
CA GLY A 257 22.32 -10.80 -16.12
C GLY A 257 22.81 -9.34 -16.07
N CYS A 258 22.04 -8.41 -16.67
CA CYS A 258 22.30 -6.97 -16.54
C CYS A 258 22.27 -6.51 -15.09
N ARG A 259 21.32 -6.99 -14.29
CA ARG A 259 21.22 -6.65 -12.86
C ARG A 259 22.42 -7.11 -12.04
N GLU A 260 22.89 -8.32 -12.27
CA GLU A 260 24.11 -8.83 -11.61
C GLU A 260 25.35 -8.03 -12.04
N ARG A 261 25.53 -7.76 -13.33
CA ARG A 261 26.66 -6.95 -13.83
C ARG A 261 26.63 -5.51 -13.31
N ALA A 262 25.46 -4.87 -13.31
CA ALA A 262 25.26 -3.54 -12.74
C ALA A 262 25.60 -3.52 -11.25
N TRP A 263 25.19 -4.55 -10.50
CA TRP A 263 25.54 -4.68 -9.10
C TRP A 263 27.06 -4.78 -8.89
N VAL A 264 27.75 -5.62 -9.66
CA VAL A 264 29.21 -5.77 -9.57
C VAL A 264 29.93 -4.46 -9.91
N ILE A 265 29.48 -3.73 -10.92
CA ILE A 265 30.10 -2.45 -11.32
C ILE A 265 29.92 -1.37 -10.24
N LEU A 266 28.75 -1.30 -9.61
CA LEU A 266 28.45 -0.28 -8.62
C LEU A 266 29.04 -0.58 -7.23
N TYR A 267 29.18 -1.86 -6.88
CA TYR A 267 29.38 -2.28 -5.49
C TYR A 267 30.43 -3.39 -5.29
N GLY A 268 31.05 -3.91 -6.36
CA GLY A 268 32.09 -4.96 -6.32
C GLY A 268 33.49 -4.40 -6.42
#